data_AF-A0A532AWW8-F1
#
_entry.id   AF-A0A532AWW8-F1
#
_cell.length_a   1.000
_cell.length_b   1.000
_cell.length_c   1.000
_cell.angle_alpha   90.00
_cell.angle_beta   90.00
_cell.angle_gamma   90.00
#
_symmetry.space_group_name_H-M   'P 1'
#
loop_
_entity.id
_entity.type
_entity.pdbx_description
1 polymer ?
#
loop_
_entity_poly.entity_id
_entity_poly.type
_entity_poly.pdbx_seq_one_letter_code
_entity_poly.pdbx_strand_id
1 'polypeptide(L)'
;TELDEIAETVNLIERYDVPLILLQCTSTYPTAYADVKLGAIQVLRERFGVPVGLSDHSVGIYTALGAVAKGACVLEKHFTTSRQLPGPDQGLSLEPHELRELVKGADAIYQALGSEKAILNKERPVLGFARASVVVIKPVAAGDRFTDENLWVKRPADGEIPAREYKKLLGRVAKVSMQPDHQIKWSEIE
;
A
#
# COMPACT_ATOMS: atom_id res chain seq x y z
N THR A 1 -24.36 15.74 -9.84
CA THR A 1 -24.22 16.81 -8.86
C THR A 1 -22.86 17.43 -9.03
N GLU A 2 -22.83 18.74 -9.22
CA GLU A 2 -21.57 19.49 -9.34
C GLU A 2 -21.01 19.82 -7.95
N LEU A 3 -19.72 20.15 -7.85
CA LEU A 3 -19.08 20.45 -6.56
C LEU A 3 -19.70 21.69 -5.88
N ASP A 4 -20.18 22.66 -6.66
CA ASP A 4 -20.79 23.88 -6.12
C ASP A 4 -22.15 23.58 -5.47
N GLU A 5 -22.97 22.71 -6.07
CA GLU A 5 -24.24 22.25 -5.46
C GLU A 5 -23.99 21.49 -4.14
N ILE A 6 -22.93 20.69 -4.08
CA ILE A 6 -22.53 20.00 -2.85
C ILE A 6 -22.09 21.03 -1.80
N ALA A 7 -21.32 22.04 -2.19
CA ALA A 7 -20.86 23.09 -1.29
C ALA A 7 -22.01 23.89 -0.68
N GLU A 8 -23.04 24.23 -1.46
CA GLU A 8 -24.24 24.89 -0.94
C GLU A 8 -24.92 24.06 0.15
N THR A 9 -25.02 22.74 -0.06
CA THR A 9 -25.63 21.82 0.91
C THR A 9 -24.77 21.67 2.17
N VAL A 10 -23.46 21.49 2.03
CA VAL A 10 -22.53 21.40 3.16
C VAL A 10 -22.59 22.68 4.00
N ASN A 11 -22.46 23.85 3.37
CA ASN A 11 -22.53 25.15 4.05
C ASN A 11 -23.87 25.38 4.76
N LEU A 12 -24.98 24.91 4.18
CA LEU A 12 -26.29 24.97 4.82
C LEU A 12 -26.31 24.12 6.11
N ILE A 13 -25.84 22.88 6.04
CA ILE A 13 -25.85 21.92 7.15
C ILE A 13 -24.92 22.35 8.28
N GLU A 14 -23.75 22.91 7.96
CA GLU A 14 -22.79 23.44 8.95
C GLU A 14 -23.40 24.50 9.87
N ARG A 15 -24.39 25.28 9.40
CA ARG A 15 -25.08 26.28 10.22
C ARG A 15 -25.91 25.69 11.35
N TYR A 16 -26.21 24.40 11.31
CA TYR A 16 -27.04 23.71 12.30
C TYR A 16 -26.22 22.87 13.29
N ASP A 17 -24.88 22.87 13.20
CA ASP A 17 -23.99 22.10 14.07
C ASP A 17 -24.38 20.62 14.19
N VAL A 18 -24.74 20.00 13.05
CA VAL A 18 -25.07 18.58 12.97
C VAL A 18 -23.96 17.80 12.25
N PRO A 19 -23.63 16.57 12.67
CA PRO A 19 -22.66 15.74 11.98
C PRO A 19 -23.09 15.44 10.53
N LEU A 20 -22.15 15.51 9.60
CA LEU A 20 -22.37 15.27 8.18
C LEU A 20 -21.37 14.23 7.64
N ILE A 21 -21.86 13.38 6.74
CA ILE A 21 -21.06 12.50 5.89
C ILE A 21 -21.53 12.65 4.45
N LEU A 22 -20.60 12.68 3.50
CA LEU A 22 -20.92 12.66 2.07
C LEU A 22 -20.72 11.25 1.52
N LEU A 23 -21.63 10.76 0.68
CA LEU A 23 -21.43 9.52 -0.06
C LEU A 23 -21.19 9.84 -1.52
N GLN A 24 -20.00 9.50 -2.04
CA GLN A 24 -19.79 9.51 -3.48
C GLN A 24 -20.73 8.49 -4.12
N CYS A 25 -21.39 8.88 -5.21
CA CYS A 25 -22.38 8.05 -5.87
C CYS A 25 -22.40 8.31 -7.38
N THR A 26 -22.67 7.25 -8.14
CA THR A 26 -23.11 7.36 -9.53
C THR A 26 -24.48 6.71 -9.63
N SER A 27 -25.48 7.47 -10.09
CA SER A 27 -26.89 7.05 -10.10
C SER A 27 -27.26 6.37 -11.42
N THR A 28 -26.57 5.27 -11.74
CA THR A 28 -26.91 4.37 -12.85
C THR A 28 -27.02 2.94 -12.31
N TYR A 29 -28.03 2.20 -12.77
CA TYR A 29 -28.47 0.94 -12.15
C TYR A 29 -28.51 -0.19 -13.20
N PRO A 30 -27.45 -0.99 -13.36
CA PRO A 30 -26.18 -0.94 -12.63
C PRO A 30 -25.19 0.11 -13.16
N THR A 31 -24.26 0.54 -12.30
CA THR A 31 -23.16 1.43 -12.67
C THR A 31 -22.02 0.62 -13.28
N ALA A 32 -21.55 1.02 -14.47
CA ALA A 32 -20.34 0.44 -15.05
C ALA A 32 -19.10 0.81 -14.22
N TYR A 33 -18.15 -0.12 -14.06
CA TYR A 33 -16.97 0.12 -13.22
C TYR A 33 -16.18 1.38 -13.60
N ALA A 34 -16.11 1.71 -14.89
CA ALA A 34 -15.45 2.91 -15.40
C ALA A 34 -16.10 4.23 -14.92
N ASP A 35 -17.36 4.18 -14.50
CA ASP A 35 -18.17 5.34 -14.16
C ASP A 35 -18.28 5.60 -12.66
N VAL A 36 -17.86 4.66 -11.80
CA VAL A 36 -17.95 4.81 -10.33
C VAL A 36 -17.13 5.98 -9.79
N LYS A 37 -15.99 6.28 -10.43
CA LYS A 37 -15.05 7.37 -10.07
C LYS A 37 -14.62 7.36 -8.59
N LEU A 38 -14.01 6.26 -8.12
CA LEU A 38 -13.50 6.15 -6.73
C LEU A 38 -12.53 7.28 -6.30
N GLY A 39 -11.87 7.96 -7.26
CA GLY A 39 -11.05 9.14 -6.97
C GLY A 39 -11.82 10.33 -6.38
N ALA A 40 -13.12 10.43 -6.65
CA ALA A 40 -13.97 11.49 -6.11
C ALA A 40 -14.08 11.44 -4.58
N ILE A 41 -13.91 10.27 -3.96
CA ILE A 41 -13.90 10.13 -2.48
C ILE A 41 -12.81 11.03 -1.87
N GLN A 42 -11.62 11.03 -2.45
CA GLN A 42 -10.51 11.84 -1.98
C GLN A 42 -10.79 13.34 -2.23
N VAL A 43 -11.30 13.69 -3.41
CA VAL A 43 -11.63 15.08 -3.77
C VAL A 43 -12.68 15.66 -2.82
N LEU A 44 -13.77 14.94 -2.55
CA LEU A 44 -14.82 15.40 -1.63
C LEU A 44 -14.27 15.58 -0.21
N ARG A 45 -13.45 14.64 0.26
CA ARG A 45 -12.86 14.70 1.60
C ARG A 45 -11.92 15.89 1.75
N GLU A 46 -11.05 16.13 0.78
CA GLU A 46 -10.12 17.27 0.78
C GLU A 46 -10.85 18.61 0.64
N ARG A 47 -11.91 18.66 -0.17
CA ARG A 47 -12.66 19.88 -0.43
C ARG A 47 -13.51 20.32 0.77
N PHE A 48 -14.18 19.38 1.42
CA PHE A 48 -15.19 19.68 2.43
C PHE A 48 -14.75 19.37 3.86
N GLY A 49 -13.64 18.66 4.05
CA GLY A 49 -13.13 18.34 5.39
C GLY A 49 -14.03 17.43 6.23
N VAL A 50 -15.05 16.83 5.61
CA VAL A 50 -16.01 15.92 6.26
C VAL A 50 -15.68 14.45 5.94
N PRO A 51 -16.16 13.50 6.77
CA PRO A 51 -16.14 12.08 6.42
C PRO A 51 -16.79 11.83 5.05
N VAL A 52 -16.22 10.91 4.27
CA VAL A 52 -16.74 10.53 2.96
C VAL A 52 -16.86 9.01 2.87
N GLY A 53 -17.95 8.52 2.27
CA GLY A 53 -18.19 7.12 1.95
C GLY A 53 -18.51 6.90 0.48
N LEU A 54 -19.01 5.70 0.15
CA LEU A 54 -19.48 5.34 -1.19
C LEU A 54 -20.89 4.74 -1.10
N SER A 55 -21.82 5.26 -1.91
CA SER A 55 -23.07 4.58 -2.26
C SER A 55 -22.91 4.00 -3.67
N ASP A 56 -22.95 2.66 -3.76
CA ASP A 56 -22.49 1.92 -4.94
C ASP A 56 -23.60 1.12 -5.61
N HIS A 57 -23.82 1.40 -6.90
CA HIS A 57 -24.78 0.71 -7.75
C HIS A 57 -24.11 -0.18 -8.79
N SER A 58 -22.80 -0.42 -8.70
CA SER A 58 -22.13 -1.41 -9.56
C SER A 58 -22.49 -2.85 -9.15
N VAL A 59 -22.20 -3.81 -10.02
CA VAL A 59 -22.39 -5.24 -9.71
C VAL A 59 -21.23 -5.76 -8.85
N GLY A 60 -21.52 -6.59 -7.86
CA GLY A 60 -20.51 -7.21 -7.00
C GLY A 60 -19.92 -6.25 -5.97
N ILE A 61 -18.74 -6.57 -5.46
CA ILE A 61 -18.16 -5.91 -4.26
C ILE A 61 -16.88 -5.11 -4.52
N TYR A 62 -16.31 -5.18 -5.72
CA TYR A 62 -14.94 -4.71 -5.99
C TYR A 62 -14.76 -3.21 -5.79
N THR A 63 -15.73 -2.41 -6.22
CA THR A 63 -15.70 -0.94 -6.12
C THR A 63 -15.88 -0.49 -4.68
N ALA A 64 -16.75 -1.15 -3.92
CA ALA A 64 -16.93 -0.92 -2.48
C ALA A 64 -15.65 -1.24 -1.71
N LEU A 65 -14.98 -2.36 -2.00
CA LEU A 65 -13.66 -2.67 -1.44
C LEU A 65 -12.60 -1.64 -1.84
N GLY A 66 -12.58 -1.23 -3.11
CA GLY A 66 -11.69 -0.18 -3.60
C GLY A 66 -11.94 1.18 -2.94
N ALA A 67 -13.18 1.50 -2.58
CA ALA A 67 -13.51 2.71 -1.82
C ALA A 67 -12.89 2.70 -0.42
N VAL A 68 -12.85 1.57 0.28
CA VAL A 68 -12.14 1.45 1.56
C VAL A 68 -10.66 1.80 1.38
N ALA A 69 -10.03 1.29 0.33
CA ALA A 69 -8.62 1.60 0.01
C ALA A 69 -8.41 3.10 -0.32
N LYS A 70 -9.45 3.82 -0.74
CA LYS A 70 -9.45 5.27 -0.95
C LYS A 70 -9.82 6.07 0.31
N GLY A 71 -10.07 5.39 1.43
CA GLY A 71 -10.41 6.01 2.71
C GLY A 71 -11.88 6.35 2.86
N ALA A 72 -12.78 5.67 2.13
CA ALA A 72 -14.20 5.70 2.42
C ALA A 72 -14.45 5.12 3.83
N CYS A 73 -15.21 5.84 4.64
CA CYS A 73 -15.54 5.45 6.01
C CYS A 73 -16.92 4.79 6.15
N VAL A 74 -17.75 4.85 5.10
CA VAL A 74 -19.06 4.21 5.00
C VAL A 74 -19.23 3.62 3.61
N LEU A 75 -19.83 2.44 3.53
CA LEU A 75 -20.20 1.76 2.29
C LEU A 75 -21.70 1.48 2.30
N GLU A 76 -22.35 1.78 1.19
CA GLU A 76 -23.76 1.48 0.97
C GLU A 76 -23.91 0.67 -0.33
N LYS A 77 -24.67 -0.43 -0.24
CA LYS A 77 -25.00 -1.33 -1.34
C LYS A 77 -26.46 -1.75 -1.22
N HIS A 78 -27.12 -1.95 -2.35
CA HIS A 78 -28.39 -2.68 -2.35
C HIS A 78 -28.15 -4.13 -1.89
N PHE A 79 -29.12 -4.67 -1.17
CA PHE A 79 -29.09 -6.01 -0.61
C PHE A 79 -30.40 -6.72 -0.87
N THR A 80 -30.33 -8.02 -1.15
CA THR A 80 -31.49 -8.89 -1.32
C THR A 80 -31.24 -10.25 -0.70
N THR A 81 -32.31 -10.94 -0.31
CA THR A 81 -32.22 -12.35 0.09
C THR A 81 -32.06 -13.29 -1.10
N SER A 82 -32.51 -12.86 -2.30
CA SER A 82 -32.33 -13.57 -3.57
C SER A 82 -32.58 -12.62 -4.73
N ARG A 83 -31.68 -12.60 -5.72
CA ARG A 83 -31.85 -11.80 -6.96
C ARG A 83 -32.99 -12.31 -7.86
N GLN A 84 -33.58 -13.47 -7.54
CA GLN A 84 -34.74 -14.01 -8.26
C GLN A 84 -36.05 -13.32 -7.88
N LEU A 85 -36.05 -12.54 -6.80
CA LEU A 85 -37.21 -11.74 -6.41
C LEU A 85 -37.51 -10.69 -7.48
N PRO A 86 -38.78 -10.25 -7.62
CA PRO A 86 -39.12 -9.16 -8.52
C PRO A 86 -38.59 -7.83 -7.98
N GLY A 87 -38.23 -6.92 -8.89
CA GLY A 87 -37.83 -5.56 -8.56
C GLY A 87 -36.70 -5.06 -9.47
N PRO A 88 -36.63 -3.74 -9.70
CA PRO A 88 -35.67 -3.15 -10.63
C PRO A 88 -34.21 -3.33 -10.18
N ASP A 89 -33.96 -3.32 -8.86
CA ASP A 89 -32.61 -3.34 -8.29
C ASP A 89 -32.12 -4.73 -7.92
N GLN A 90 -32.90 -5.78 -8.19
CA GLN A 90 -32.58 -7.15 -7.78
C GLN A 90 -31.31 -7.65 -8.47
N GLY A 91 -31.13 -7.34 -9.75
CA GLY A 91 -29.97 -7.78 -10.52
C GLY A 91 -28.63 -7.24 -10.03
N LEU A 92 -28.59 -6.06 -9.39
CA LEU A 92 -27.37 -5.42 -8.89
C LEU A 92 -27.14 -5.62 -7.38
N SER A 93 -28.20 -5.93 -6.63
CA SER A 93 -28.16 -6.13 -5.19
C SER A 93 -27.19 -7.25 -4.80
N LEU A 94 -26.57 -7.15 -3.63
CA LEU A 94 -25.78 -8.23 -3.04
C LEU A 94 -26.69 -9.27 -2.38
N GLU A 95 -26.34 -10.54 -2.51
CA GLU A 95 -26.93 -11.61 -1.71
C GLU A 95 -26.17 -11.82 -0.38
N PRO A 96 -26.70 -12.61 0.58
CA PRO A 96 -26.09 -12.76 1.92
C PRO A 96 -24.63 -13.20 1.92
N HIS A 97 -24.22 -14.04 0.97
CA HIS A 97 -22.84 -14.52 0.86
C HIS A 97 -21.89 -13.41 0.37
N GLU A 98 -22.32 -12.57 -0.57
CA GLU A 98 -21.53 -11.45 -1.08
C GLU A 98 -21.43 -10.31 -0.08
N LEU A 99 -22.50 -10.01 0.65
CA LEU A 99 -22.45 -9.02 1.74
C LEU A 99 -21.46 -9.45 2.82
N ARG A 100 -21.43 -10.75 3.17
CA ARG A 100 -20.45 -11.30 4.11
C ARG A 100 -19.02 -11.12 3.60
N GLU A 101 -18.76 -11.41 2.32
CA GLU A 101 -17.44 -11.20 1.72
C GLU A 101 -17.08 -9.71 1.63
N LEU A 102 -18.05 -8.82 1.38
CA LEU A 102 -17.83 -7.37 1.43
C LEU A 102 -17.39 -6.93 2.83
N VAL A 103 -18.10 -7.34 3.89
CA VAL A 103 -17.76 -6.97 5.28
C VAL A 103 -16.36 -7.48 5.64
N LYS A 104 -16.07 -8.75 5.34
CA LYS A 104 -14.76 -9.37 5.59
C LYS A 104 -13.64 -8.67 4.82
N GLY A 105 -13.86 -8.38 3.54
CA GLY A 105 -12.88 -7.70 2.70
C GLY A 105 -12.66 -6.24 3.13
N ALA A 106 -13.72 -5.54 3.52
CA ALA A 106 -13.63 -4.17 3.99
C ALA A 106 -12.81 -4.07 5.28
N ASP A 107 -13.03 -4.97 6.25
CA ASP A 107 -12.24 -5.05 7.48
C ASP A 107 -10.76 -5.35 7.18
N ALA A 108 -10.49 -6.34 6.32
CA ALA A 108 -9.13 -6.68 5.93
C ALA A 108 -8.39 -5.51 5.27
N ILE A 109 -9.06 -4.79 4.37
CA ILE A 109 -8.47 -3.61 3.70
C ILE A 109 -8.27 -2.47 4.71
N TYR A 110 -9.25 -2.20 5.58
CA TYR A 110 -9.15 -1.17 6.60
C TYR A 110 -7.94 -1.39 7.52
N GLN A 111 -7.75 -2.63 7.99
CA GLN A 111 -6.57 -3.00 8.79
C GLN A 111 -5.25 -2.88 7.99
N ALA A 112 -5.30 -3.12 6.67
CA ALA A 112 -4.14 -3.06 5.79
C ALA A 112 -3.77 -1.65 5.31
N LEU A 113 -4.63 -0.64 5.51
CA LEU A 113 -4.39 0.73 5.01
C LEU A 113 -3.03 1.26 5.48
N GLY A 114 -2.76 1.19 6.79
CA GLY A 114 -1.56 1.76 7.40
C GLY A 114 -1.32 3.23 6.99
N SER A 115 -0.17 3.77 7.34
CA SER A 115 0.17 5.15 6.93
C SER A 115 1.63 5.34 6.55
N GLU A 116 2.54 4.47 7.02
CA GLU A 116 3.98 4.68 6.85
C GLU A 116 4.70 3.40 6.45
N LYS A 117 5.62 3.52 5.47
CA LYS A 117 6.53 2.43 5.14
C LYS A 117 7.64 2.38 6.19
N ALA A 118 7.46 1.48 7.15
CA ALA A 118 8.50 1.12 8.09
C ALA A 118 8.93 -0.34 7.89
N ILE A 119 10.09 -0.67 8.46
CA ILE A 119 10.50 -2.05 8.67
C ILE A 119 9.82 -2.53 9.94
N LEU A 120 9.04 -3.60 9.85
CA LEU A 120 8.39 -4.16 11.01
C LEU A 120 9.40 -4.91 11.88
N ASN A 121 9.21 -4.90 13.21
CA ASN A 121 10.08 -5.68 14.11
C ASN A 121 10.10 -7.17 13.75
N LYS A 122 8.98 -7.71 13.24
CA LYS A 122 8.87 -9.09 12.74
C LYS A 122 9.67 -9.34 11.46
N GLU A 123 9.99 -8.31 10.68
CA GLU A 123 10.83 -8.44 9.48
C GLU A 123 12.33 -8.50 9.82
N ARG A 124 12.75 -8.02 11.00
CA ARG A 124 14.18 -7.88 11.35
C ARG A 124 15.00 -9.18 11.20
N PRO A 125 14.52 -10.37 11.61
CA PRO A 125 15.26 -11.61 11.39
C PRO A 125 15.46 -11.91 9.90
N VAL A 126 14.45 -11.62 9.07
CA VAL A 126 14.52 -11.81 7.62
C VAL A 126 15.54 -10.85 6.99
N LEU A 127 15.68 -9.63 7.51
CA LEU A 127 16.68 -8.67 6.98
C LEU A 127 18.11 -9.18 7.10
N GLY A 128 18.45 -9.82 8.23
CA GLY A 128 19.80 -10.36 8.45
C GLY A 128 20.16 -11.41 7.41
N PHE A 129 19.21 -12.28 7.07
CA PHE A 129 19.40 -13.29 6.03
C PHE A 129 19.29 -12.72 4.60
N ALA A 130 18.32 -11.84 4.35
CA ALA A 130 17.92 -11.43 3.01
C ALA A 130 18.70 -10.21 2.47
N ARG A 131 19.39 -9.45 3.32
CA ARG A 131 20.32 -8.41 2.87
C ARG A 131 21.70 -9.01 2.62
N ALA A 132 22.53 -8.26 1.90
CA ALA A 132 23.87 -8.69 1.53
C ALA A 132 24.94 -7.83 2.22
N SER A 133 26.10 -8.43 2.45
CA SER A 133 27.34 -7.78 2.87
C SER A 133 28.32 -7.73 1.69
N VAL A 134 29.30 -6.83 1.75
CA VAL A 134 30.39 -6.81 0.77
C VAL A 134 31.35 -7.97 1.05
N VAL A 135 31.66 -8.73 0.01
CA VAL A 135 32.55 -9.88 0.08
C VAL A 135 33.60 -9.83 -1.01
N VAL A 136 34.71 -10.51 -0.76
CA VAL A 136 35.73 -10.81 -1.75
C VAL A 136 35.24 -11.97 -2.63
N ILE A 137 35.40 -11.88 -3.94
CA ILE A 137 35.03 -12.95 -4.91
C ILE A 137 36.22 -13.58 -5.63
N LYS A 138 37.42 -13.00 -5.48
CA LYS A 138 38.70 -13.52 -5.96
C LYS A 138 39.77 -13.25 -4.89
N PRO A 139 40.81 -14.07 -4.74
CA PRO A 139 41.87 -13.79 -3.76
C PRO A 139 42.41 -12.35 -3.87
N VAL A 140 42.59 -11.68 -2.73
CA VAL A 140 43.15 -10.31 -2.62
C VAL A 140 44.36 -10.39 -1.68
N ALA A 141 45.51 -9.85 -2.06
CA ALA A 141 46.69 -9.78 -1.21
C ALA A 141 46.72 -8.47 -0.40
N ALA A 142 47.45 -8.44 0.71
CA ALA A 142 47.74 -7.19 1.43
C ALA A 142 48.45 -6.19 0.48
N GLY A 143 47.95 -4.96 0.42
CA GLY A 143 48.41 -3.90 -0.49
C GLY A 143 47.63 -3.82 -1.81
N ASP A 144 46.79 -4.82 -2.13
CA ASP A 144 45.96 -4.79 -3.34
C ASP A 144 44.81 -3.79 -3.21
N ARG A 145 44.36 -3.27 -4.35
CA ARG A 145 43.17 -2.42 -4.42
C ARG A 145 41.90 -3.26 -4.60
N PHE A 146 40.84 -2.84 -3.93
CA PHE A 146 39.52 -3.37 -4.18
C PHE A 146 38.93 -2.83 -5.50
N THR A 147 38.45 -3.72 -6.34
CA THR A 147 37.87 -3.44 -7.65
C THR A 147 36.56 -4.18 -7.83
N ASP A 148 35.82 -3.87 -8.89
CA ASP A 148 34.63 -4.60 -9.31
C ASP A 148 34.93 -6.06 -9.74
N GLU A 149 36.18 -6.36 -10.08
CA GLU A 149 36.60 -7.72 -10.43
C GLU A 149 36.85 -8.63 -9.23
N ASN A 150 37.19 -8.05 -8.07
CA ASN A 150 37.54 -8.82 -6.86
C ASN A 150 36.54 -8.64 -5.70
N LEU A 151 35.62 -7.67 -5.79
CA LEU A 151 34.52 -7.48 -4.84
C LEU A 151 33.16 -7.76 -5.44
N TRP A 152 32.27 -8.28 -4.59
CA TRP A 152 30.84 -8.33 -4.87
C TRP A 152 30.02 -8.17 -3.58
N VAL A 153 28.71 -8.37 -3.67
CA VAL A 153 27.83 -8.43 -2.51
C VAL A 153 27.10 -9.77 -2.48
N LYS A 154 27.14 -10.45 -1.33
CA LYS A 154 26.45 -11.73 -1.11
C LYS A 154 25.69 -11.71 0.21
N ARG A 155 24.61 -12.48 0.27
CA ARG A 155 23.92 -12.78 1.54
C ARG A 155 24.78 -13.75 2.37
N PRO A 156 24.65 -13.76 3.71
CA PRO A 156 23.79 -12.89 4.53
C PRO A 156 24.39 -11.51 4.83
N ALA A 157 23.64 -10.70 5.58
CA ALA A 157 23.99 -9.36 6.05
C ALA A 157 24.60 -9.35 7.45
N ASP A 158 25.31 -10.42 7.81
CA ASP A 158 26.05 -10.57 9.06
C ASP A 158 27.47 -10.01 8.99
N GLY A 159 27.91 -9.58 7.79
CA GLY A 159 29.14 -8.85 7.59
C GLY A 159 29.03 -7.39 8.01
N GLU A 160 30.14 -6.83 8.48
CA GLU A 160 30.23 -5.48 9.02
C GLU A 160 29.89 -4.39 7.97
N ILE A 161 30.20 -4.65 6.71
CA ILE A 161 30.02 -3.70 5.61
C ILE A 161 28.80 -4.11 4.78
N PRO A 162 27.67 -3.38 4.87
CA PRO A 162 26.48 -3.72 4.11
C PRO A 162 26.66 -3.40 2.62
N ALA A 163 25.95 -4.13 1.76
CA ALA A 163 26.03 -4.00 0.30
C ALA A 163 25.88 -2.56 -0.24
N ARG A 164 25.09 -1.71 0.43
CA ARG A 164 24.94 -0.29 0.05
C ARG A 164 26.25 0.51 0.10
N GLU A 165 27.25 0.02 0.84
CA GLU A 165 28.56 0.66 1.01
C GLU A 165 29.61 0.12 0.05
N TYR A 166 29.28 -0.86 -0.80
CA TYR A 166 30.15 -1.43 -1.82
C TYR A 166 30.97 -0.39 -2.58
N LYS A 167 30.33 0.68 -3.07
CA LYS A 167 31.02 1.73 -3.85
C LYS A 167 32.08 2.49 -3.05
N LYS A 168 31.97 2.54 -1.71
CA LYS A 168 32.97 3.18 -0.85
C LYS A 168 34.26 2.37 -0.73
N LEU A 169 34.20 1.08 -1.05
CA LEU A 169 35.35 0.17 -0.95
C LEU A 169 36.18 0.18 -2.23
N LEU A 170 35.57 0.46 -3.38
CA LEU A 170 36.29 0.52 -4.65
C LEU A 170 37.44 1.53 -4.59
N GLY A 171 38.63 1.08 -4.99
CA GLY A 171 39.87 1.86 -4.96
C GLY A 171 40.58 1.90 -3.61
N ARG A 172 39.95 1.47 -2.51
CA ARG A 172 40.60 1.31 -1.19
C ARG A 172 41.58 0.14 -1.21
N VAL A 173 42.51 0.14 -0.26
CA VAL A 173 43.60 -0.84 -0.19
C VAL A 173 43.34 -1.84 0.94
N ALA A 174 43.58 -3.12 0.67
CA ALA A 174 43.48 -4.20 1.65
C ALA A 174 44.70 -4.20 2.58
N LYS A 175 44.48 -4.17 3.91
CA LYS A 175 45.56 -4.30 4.91
C LYS A 175 46.04 -5.73 5.11
N VAL A 176 45.19 -6.70 4.77
CA VAL A 176 45.43 -8.13 4.97
C VAL A 176 45.03 -8.90 3.72
N SER A 177 45.64 -10.06 3.52
CA SER A 177 45.23 -10.95 2.43
C SER A 177 43.90 -11.64 2.76
N MET A 178 43.02 -11.78 1.77
CA MET A 178 41.67 -12.31 1.90
C MET A 178 41.39 -13.38 0.84
N GLN A 179 40.63 -14.41 1.21
CA GLN A 179 40.16 -15.44 0.30
C GLN A 179 38.75 -15.12 -0.21
N PRO A 180 38.31 -15.76 -1.32
CA PRO A 180 36.92 -15.66 -1.76
C PRO A 180 35.93 -15.98 -0.63
N ASP A 181 34.78 -15.30 -0.66
CA ASP A 181 33.70 -15.33 0.33
C ASP A 181 34.02 -14.72 1.70
N HIS A 182 35.22 -14.15 1.87
CA HIS A 182 35.53 -13.32 3.04
C HIS A 182 34.67 -12.06 3.06
N GLN A 183 33.91 -11.86 4.14
CA GLN A 183 33.19 -10.63 4.42
C GLN A 183 34.14 -9.59 5.01
N ILE A 184 34.26 -8.46 4.34
CA ILE A 184 35.25 -7.44 4.66
C ILE A 184 34.83 -6.65 5.91
N LYS A 185 35.80 -6.34 6.76
CA LYS A 185 35.64 -5.47 7.94
C LYS A 185 36.33 -4.12 7.73
N TRP A 186 35.86 -3.05 8.40
CA TRP A 186 36.48 -1.73 8.24
C TRP A 186 37.94 -1.70 8.72
N SER A 187 38.27 -2.53 9.71
CA SER A 187 39.63 -2.66 10.23
C SER A 187 40.63 -3.24 9.21
N GLU A 188 40.15 -3.90 8.16
CA GLU A 188 40.96 -4.57 7.13
C GLU A 188 41.22 -3.67 5.92
N ILE A 189 40.79 -2.41 5.97
CA ILE A 189 40.90 -1.42 4.89
C ILE A 189 41.79 -0.25 5.34
N GLU A 190 42.69 0.22 4.48
CA GLU A 190 43.41 1.50 4.64
C GLU A 190 42.51 2.70 4.38
#